data_AF-A0AAV9G6Y5-F1
#
_entry.id   AF-A0AAV9G6Y5-F1
#
_cell.length_a   1.000
_cell.length_b   1.000
_cell.length_c   1.000
_cell.angle_alpha   90.00
_cell.angle_beta   90.00
_cell.angle_gamma   90.00
#
_symmetry.space_group_name_H-M   'P 1'
#
loop_
_entity.id
_entity.type
_entity.pdbx_description
1 polymer ?
#
loop_
_entity_poly.entity_id
_entity_poly.type
_entity_poly.pdbx_seq_one_letter_code
_entity_poly.pdbx_strand_id
1 'polypeptide(L)'
;MEGFSANAASTLALGIATQSQSTAAQLVNVIANHHPSPNPNPAGSPAKLAFVSTRLQQLTQHAHQLGEVLLDAKAVAKTLQDGLSVVLPEADADVGRLAAAVGRLKGEDVAGGRVDEGAVEGWVEVLASISRVVIFATQILSVDDEAEQERRMEHEEAKELFTAPGVVRKRVNLGELVRA
;
A
#
# COMPACT_ATOMS: atom_id res chain seq x y z
N MET A 1 15.57 21.06 -11.11
CA MET A 1 15.30 20.07 -10.06
C MET A 1 14.25 20.67 -9.18
N GLU A 2 13.01 20.21 -9.30
CA GLU A 2 11.97 20.61 -8.34
C GLU A 2 12.35 19.97 -7.00
N GLY A 3 12.55 20.79 -5.97
CA GLY A 3 12.89 20.31 -4.64
C GLY A 3 11.73 19.52 -4.04
N PHE A 4 12.04 18.68 -3.06
CA PHE A 4 11.02 18.00 -2.26
C PHE A 4 10.03 19.01 -1.68
N SER A 5 8.75 18.64 -1.69
CA SER A 5 7.67 19.42 -1.10
C SER A 5 6.89 18.55 -0.14
N ALA A 6 6.94 18.89 1.16
CA ALA A 6 6.18 18.21 2.20
C ALA A 6 4.67 18.23 1.91
N ASN A 7 4.16 19.33 1.35
CA ASN A 7 2.75 19.44 0.93
C ASN A 7 2.41 18.47 -0.21
N ALA A 8 3.29 18.34 -1.21
CA ALA A 8 3.08 17.41 -2.31
C ALA A 8 3.14 15.95 -1.84
N ALA A 9 4.13 15.62 -1.00
CA ALA A 9 4.27 14.30 -0.39
C ALA A 9 3.07 13.96 0.50
N SER A 10 2.59 14.91 1.31
CA SER A 10 1.39 14.77 2.13
C SER A 10 0.15 14.53 1.27
N THR A 11 -0.01 15.30 0.19
CA THR A 11 -1.13 15.13 -0.75
C THR A 11 -1.13 13.72 -1.36
N LEU A 12 0.03 13.20 -1.76
CA LEU A 12 0.16 11.83 -2.25
C LEU A 12 -0.19 10.80 -1.17
N ALA A 13 0.31 10.96 0.06
CA ALA A 13 0.00 10.06 1.17
C ALA A 13 -1.51 10.02 1.49
N LEU A 14 -2.18 11.18 1.49
CA LEU A 14 -3.63 11.27 1.68
C LEU A 14 -4.41 10.70 0.48
N GLY A 15 -3.89 10.85 -0.74
CA GLY A 15 -4.42 10.21 -1.95
C GLY A 15 -4.39 8.68 -1.84
N ILE A 16 -3.25 8.12 -1.47
CA ILE A 16 -3.07 6.69 -1.18
C ILE A 16 -4.07 6.22 -0.12
N ALA A 17 -4.24 6.98 0.96
CA ALA A 17 -5.19 6.64 2.03
C ALA A 17 -6.63 6.57 1.51
N THR A 18 -7.07 7.61 0.80
CA THR A 18 -8.44 7.73 0.25
C THR A 18 -8.73 6.57 -0.71
N GLN A 19 -7.78 6.29 -1.60
CA GLN A 19 -7.94 5.24 -2.59
C GLN A 19 -7.91 3.85 -1.96
N SER A 20 -7.05 3.63 -0.96
CA SER A 20 -7.00 2.37 -0.22
C SER A 20 -8.32 2.11 0.50
N GLN A 21 -8.91 3.13 1.13
CA GLN A 21 -10.21 3.04 1.81
C GLN A 21 -11.33 2.68 0.84
N SER A 22 -11.41 3.37 -0.30
CA SER A 22 -12.42 3.10 -1.34
C SER A 22 -12.27 1.68 -1.89
N THR A 23 -11.04 1.26 -2.17
CA THR A 23 -10.75 -0.08 -2.70
C THR A 23 -11.10 -1.19 -1.69
N ALA A 24 -10.82 -0.97 -0.40
CA ALA A 24 -11.22 -1.89 0.67
C ALA A 24 -12.74 -2.06 0.74
N ALA A 25 -13.49 -0.95 0.66
CA ALA A 25 -14.94 -0.97 0.67
C ALA A 25 -15.51 -1.70 -0.57
N GLN A 26 -14.92 -1.50 -1.75
CA GLN A 26 -15.29 -2.23 -2.96
C GLN A 26 -15.08 -3.74 -2.80
N LEU A 27 -13.94 -4.17 -2.25
CA LEU A 27 -13.69 -5.59 -1.97
C LEU A 27 -14.73 -6.18 -1.03
N VAL A 28 -15.08 -5.47 0.06
CA VAL A 28 -16.13 -5.91 0.99
C VAL A 28 -17.45 -6.10 0.25
N ASN A 29 -17.83 -5.17 -0.62
CA ASN A 29 -19.06 -5.28 -1.40
C ASN A 29 -19.03 -6.45 -2.39
N VAL A 30 -17.91 -6.65 -3.10
CA VAL A 30 -17.76 -7.78 -4.04
C VAL A 30 -17.84 -9.12 -3.31
N ILE A 31 -17.21 -9.23 -2.13
CA ILE A 31 -17.27 -10.42 -1.28
C ILE A 31 -18.67 -10.61 -0.71
N ALA A 32 -19.36 -9.56 -0.28
CA ALA A 32 -20.71 -9.66 0.27
C ALA A 32 -21.75 -10.09 -0.80
N ASN A 33 -21.52 -9.73 -2.06
CA ASN A 33 -22.33 -10.14 -3.20
C ASN A 33 -22.04 -11.59 -3.67
N HIS A 34 -21.12 -12.30 -3.01
CA HIS A 34 -20.94 -13.74 -3.18
C HIS A 34 -22.08 -14.49 -2.46
N HIS A 35 -22.80 -15.36 -3.18
CA HIS A 35 -23.69 -16.31 -2.51
C HIS A 35 -22.84 -17.35 -1.76
N PRO A 36 -22.92 -17.44 -0.43
CA PRO A 36 -22.06 -18.31 0.34
C PRO A 36 -22.33 -19.77 -0.03
N SER A 37 -21.27 -20.47 -0.43
CA SER A 37 -21.30 -21.93 -0.46
C SER A 37 -21.62 -22.45 0.94
N PRO A 38 -22.47 -23.47 1.11
CA PRO A 38 -22.85 -24.02 2.42
C PRO A 38 -21.66 -24.61 3.20
N ASN A 39 -20.48 -24.70 2.58
CA ASN A 39 -19.24 -25.12 3.24
C ASN A 39 -18.11 -24.13 2.86
N PRO A 40 -17.95 -23.01 3.59
CA PRO A 40 -16.92 -22.02 3.26
C PRO A 40 -15.54 -22.62 3.51
N ASN A 41 -14.71 -22.69 2.46
CA ASN A 41 -13.29 -23.01 2.62
C ASN A 41 -12.58 -21.80 3.24
N PRO A 42 -12.02 -21.88 4.46
CA PRO A 42 -11.35 -20.77 5.11
C PRO A 42 -10.04 -20.34 4.39
N ALA A 43 -9.50 -21.18 3.50
CA ALA A 43 -8.36 -20.84 2.65
C ALA A 43 -8.77 -20.33 1.24
N GLY A 44 -10.07 -20.24 0.96
CA GLY A 44 -10.58 -19.88 -0.35
C GLY A 44 -10.40 -18.40 -0.71
N SER A 45 -10.57 -18.09 -1.99
CA SER A 45 -10.47 -16.73 -2.55
C SER A 45 -11.22 -15.64 -1.77
N PRO A 46 -12.45 -15.85 -1.23
CA PRO A 46 -13.13 -14.84 -0.44
C PRO A 46 -12.35 -14.42 0.82
N ALA A 47 -11.74 -15.38 1.52
CA ALA A 47 -10.96 -15.10 2.73
C ALA A 47 -9.66 -14.35 2.41
N LYS A 48 -8.98 -14.73 1.32
CA LYS A 48 -7.76 -14.03 0.87
C LYS A 48 -8.07 -12.60 0.42
N LEU A 49 -9.17 -12.38 -0.30
CA LEU A 49 -9.62 -11.03 -0.69
C LEU A 49 -10.05 -10.19 0.53
N ALA A 50 -10.68 -10.80 1.53
CA ALA A 50 -10.98 -10.14 2.79
C ALA A 50 -9.69 -9.69 3.51
N PHE A 51 -8.64 -10.52 3.47
CA PHE A 51 -7.34 -10.14 4.01
C PHE A 51 -6.70 -8.96 3.28
N VAL A 52 -6.80 -8.91 1.94
CA VAL A 52 -6.38 -7.72 1.16
C VAL A 52 -7.15 -6.48 1.61
N SER A 53 -8.46 -6.58 1.81
CA SER A 53 -9.27 -5.47 2.34
C SER A 53 -8.77 -4.99 3.71
N THR A 54 -8.45 -5.91 4.62
CA THR A 54 -7.85 -5.56 5.92
C THR A 54 -6.50 -4.85 5.75
N ARG A 55 -5.64 -5.29 4.83
CA ARG A 55 -4.35 -4.62 4.55
C ARG A 55 -4.53 -3.23 3.98
N LEU A 56 -5.51 -3.02 3.10
CA LEU A 56 -5.86 -1.69 2.59
C LEU A 56 -6.38 -0.75 3.70
N GLN A 57 -7.17 -1.27 4.65
CA GLN A 57 -7.61 -0.49 5.81
C GLN A 57 -6.43 -0.09 6.71
N GLN A 58 -5.47 -1.00 6.94
CA GLN A 58 -4.23 -0.67 7.67
C GLN A 58 -3.41 0.39 6.93
N LEU A 59 -3.20 0.21 5.63
CA LEU A 59 -2.50 1.19 4.80
C LEU A 59 -3.18 2.55 4.81
N THR A 60 -4.52 2.60 4.82
CA THR A 60 -5.29 3.85 4.95
C THR A 60 -4.87 4.61 6.21
N GLN A 61 -4.83 3.93 7.35
CA GLN A 61 -4.45 4.56 8.63
C GLN A 61 -3.01 5.06 8.60
N HIS A 62 -2.08 4.24 8.12
CA HIS A 62 -0.66 4.60 8.06
C HIS A 62 -0.40 5.76 7.10
N ALA A 63 -1.02 5.74 5.92
CA ALA A 63 -0.84 6.78 4.91
C ALA A 63 -1.48 8.12 5.35
N HIS A 64 -2.62 8.06 6.06
CA HIS A 64 -3.20 9.25 6.69
C HIS A 64 -2.25 9.86 7.73
N GLN A 65 -1.72 9.01 8.63
CA GLN A 65 -0.78 9.45 9.65
C GLN A 65 0.49 10.05 9.05
N LEU A 66 1.05 9.42 8.00
CA LEU A 66 2.20 9.98 7.28
C LEU A 66 1.86 11.35 6.67
N GLY A 67 0.67 11.48 6.07
CA GLY A 67 0.21 12.75 5.49
C GLY A 67 0.14 13.88 6.50
N GLU A 68 -0.38 13.62 7.70
CA GLU A 68 -0.42 14.58 8.81
C GLU A 68 0.98 14.93 9.32
N VAL A 69 1.79 13.91 9.61
CA VAL A 69 3.15 14.09 10.13
C VAL A 69 4.05 14.85 9.15
N LEU A 70 3.89 14.65 7.83
CA LEU A 70 4.61 15.41 6.82
C LEU A 70 4.30 16.91 6.86
N LEU A 71 3.06 17.29 7.15
CA LEU A 71 2.67 18.71 7.23
C LEU A 71 3.19 19.37 8.51
N ASP A 72 3.27 18.60 9.60
CA ASP A 72 3.70 19.08 10.91
C ASP A 72 5.23 18.96 11.13
N ALA A 73 5.94 18.26 10.24
CA ALA A 73 7.38 18.03 10.36
C ALA A 73 8.18 19.34 10.33
N LYS A 74 8.94 19.60 11.39
CA LYS A 74 9.82 20.79 11.49
C LYS A 74 11.05 20.71 10.57
N ALA A 75 11.51 19.48 10.32
CA ALA A 75 12.61 19.18 9.43
C ALA A 75 12.35 17.83 8.76
N VAL A 76 12.87 17.66 7.54
CA VAL A 76 12.86 16.39 6.82
C VAL A 76 14.27 16.19 6.27
N ALA A 77 14.98 15.17 6.74
CA ALA A 77 16.33 14.89 6.29
C ALA A 77 16.38 14.59 4.79
N LYS A 78 17.44 15.03 4.11
CA LYS A 78 17.54 14.95 2.64
C LYS A 78 17.40 13.52 2.13
N THR A 79 18.02 12.54 2.77
CA THR A 79 17.90 11.14 2.34
C THR A 79 16.47 10.60 2.46
N LEU A 80 15.72 11.06 3.47
CA LEU A 80 14.30 10.74 3.59
C LEU A 80 13.46 11.46 2.52
N GLN A 81 13.76 12.72 2.21
CA GLN A 81 13.12 13.45 1.11
C GLN A 81 13.29 12.71 -0.22
N ASP A 82 14.52 12.30 -0.53
CA ASP A 82 14.86 11.58 -1.76
C ASP A 82 14.13 10.23 -1.80
N GLY A 83 14.13 9.48 -0.70
CA GLY A 83 13.41 8.21 -0.58
C GLY A 83 11.90 8.35 -0.76
N LEU A 84 11.27 9.32 -0.10
CA LEU A 84 9.82 9.57 -0.22
C LEU A 84 9.43 10.05 -1.62
N SER A 85 10.28 10.85 -2.27
CA SER A 85 10.05 11.34 -3.63
C SER A 85 9.99 10.21 -4.66
N VAL A 86 10.62 9.07 -4.37
CA VAL A 86 10.58 7.87 -5.22
C VAL A 86 9.45 6.95 -4.79
N VAL A 87 9.36 6.63 -3.50
CA VAL A 87 8.44 5.56 -3.03
C VAL A 87 6.98 5.99 -3.06
N LEU A 88 6.64 7.24 -2.72
CA LEU A 88 5.23 7.65 -2.67
C LEU A 88 4.55 7.61 -4.04
N PRO A 89 5.15 8.11 -5.14
CA PRO A 89 4.57 7.93 -6.47
C PRO A 89 4.45 6.47 -6.91
N GLU A 90 5.43 5.62 -6.58
CA GLU A 90 5.35 4.18 -6.89
C GLU A 90 4.22 3.50 -6.11
N ALA A 91 4.09 3.79 -4.82
CA ALA A 91 3.02 3.28 -3.96
C ALA A 91 1.63 3.74 -4.44
N ASP A 92 1.48 5.01 -4.83
CA ASP A 92 0.24 5.53 -5.41
C ASP A 92 -0.12 4.78 -6.71
N ALA A 93 0.85 4.54 -7.58
CA ALA A 93 0.65 3.79 -8.81
C ALA A 93 0.27 2.32 -8.55
N ASP A 94 0.83 1.67 -7.53
CA ASP A 94 0.44 0.31 -7.12
C ASP A 94 -0.97 0.24 -6.57
N VAL A 95 -1.33 1.14 -5.66
CA VAL A 95 -2.70 1.23 -5.16
C VAL A 95 -3.66 1.56 -6.31
N GLY A 96 -3.22 2.36 -7.29
CA GLY A 96 -3.80 2.56 -8.62
C GLY A 96 -4.16 1.28 -9.34
N ARG A 97 -3.15 0.45 -9.56
CA ARG A 97 -3.28 -0.84 -10.24
C ARG A 97 -4.21 -1.79 -9.50
N LEU A 98 -4.11 -1.87 -8.17
CA LEU A 98 -4.98 -2.72 -7.36
C LEU A 98 -6.44 -2.24 -7.43
N ALA A 99 -6.68 -0.94 -7.29
CA ALA A 99 -8.03 -0.37 -7.40
C ALA A 99 -8.65 -0.69 -8.76
N ALA A 100 -7.89 -0.57 -9.84
CA ALA A 100 -8.36 -0.95 -11.17
C ALA A 100 -8.65 -2.45 -11.29
N ALA A 101 -7.82 -3.32 -10.71
CA ALA A 101 -8.03 -4.76 -10.72
C ALA A 101 -9.26 -5.17 -9.90
N VAL A 102 -9.46 -4.57 -8.72
CA VAL A 102 -10.66 -4.75 -7.89
C VAL A 102 -11.91 -4.26 -8.61
N GLY A 103 -11.83 -3.12 -9.31
CA GLY A 103 -12.96 -2.59 -10.08
C GLY A 103 -13.41 -3.48 -11.24
N ARG A 104 -12.56 -4.40 -11.70
CA ARG A 104 -12.92 -5.43 -12.70
C ARG A 104 -13.51 -6.70 -12.09
N LEU A 105 -13.31 -6.92 -10.79
CA LEU A 105 -13.73 -8.13 -10.10
C LEU A 105 -15.25 -8.13 -9.89
N LYS A 106 -15.89 -9.23 -10.28
CA LYS A 106 -17.33 -9.46 -10.08
C LYS A 106 -17.55 -10.51 -9.01
N GLY A 107 -18.72 -10.47 -8.35
CA GLY A 107 -19.12 -11.50 -7.38
C GLY A 107 -19.12 -12.91 -7.98
N GLU A 108 -19.42 -13.03 -9.27
CA GLU A 108 -19.36 -14.28 -10.04
C GLU A 108 -17.93 -14.84 -10.16
N ASP A 109 -16.90 -13.99 -10.22
CA ASP A 109 -15.50 -14.42 -10.28
C ASP A 109 -15.07 -15.06 -8.95
N VAL A 110 -15.54 -14.46 -7.85
CA VAL A 110 -15.33 -14.94 -6.49
C VAL A 110 -16.10 -16.25 -6.27
N ALA A 111 -17.36 -16.31 -6.72
CA ALA A 111 -18.19 -17.51 -6.62
C ALA A 111 -17.70 -18.67 -7.49
N GLY A 112 -17.22 -18.38 -8.70
CA GLY A 112 -16.70 -19.37 -9.64
C GLY A 112 -15.27 -19.83 -9.36
N GLY A 113 -14.63 -19.35 -8.29
CA GLY A 113 -13.24 -19.70 -7.96
C GLY A 113 -12.23 -19.24 -9.02
N ARG A 114 -12.57 -18.21 -9.81
CA ARG A 114 -11.74 -17.68 -10.91
C ARG A 114 -10.70 -16.67 -10.43
N VAL A 115 -10.70 -16.35 -9.14
CA VAL A 115 -9.70 -15.46 -8.55
C VAL A 115 -8.32 -16.12 -8.64
N ASP A 116 -7.35 -15.37 -9.13
CA ASP A 116 -5.94 -15.78 -9.11
C ASP A 116 -5.38 -15.60 -7.69
N GLU A 117 -5.18 -16.70 -7.00
CA GLU A 117 -4.65 -16.69 -5.63
C GLU A 117 -3.19 -16.21 -5.56
N GLY A 118 -2.39 -16.48 -6.60
CA GLY A 118 -1.00 -16.01 -6.66
C GLY A 118 -0.93 -14.51 -6.87
N ALA A 119 -1.86 -13.94 -7.65
CA ALA A 119 -2.00 -12.50 -7.78
C ALA A 119 -2.44 -11.84 -6.46
N VAL A 120 -3.38 -12.45 -5.74
CA VAL A 120 -3.81 -11.97 -4.43
C VAL A 120 -2.67 -12.00 -3.41
N GLU A 121 -1.88 -13.07 -3.36
CA GLU A 121 -0.69 -13.17 -2.49
C GLU A 121 0.36 -12.11 -2.84
N GLY A 122 0.61 -11.89 -4.14
CA GLY A 122 1.47 -10.81 -4.60
C GLY A 122 1.00 -9.42 -4.12
N TRP A 123 -0.30 -9.15 -4.18
CA TRP A 123 -0.87 -7.90 -3.68
C TRP A 123 -0.73 -7.74 -2.16
N VAL A 124 -0.86 -8.82 -1.40
CA VAL A 124 -0.62 -8.80 0.05
C VAL A 124 0.83 -8.40 0.35
N GLU A 125 1.79 -8.97 -0.37
CA GLU A 125 3.22 -8.63 -0.21
C GLU A 125 3.48 -7.15 -0.53
N VAL A 126 2.94 -6.64 -1.63
CA VAL A 126 3.09 -5.22 -2.02
C VAL A 126 2.50 -4.29 -0.96
N LEU A 127 1.27 -4.54 -0.50
CA LEU A 127 0.63 -3.71 0.53
C LEU A 127 1.40 -3.73 1.86
N ALA A 128 1.96 -4.88 2.24
CA ALA A 128 2.80 -5.01 3.42
C ALA A 128 4.09 -4.20 3.28
N SER A 129 4.75 -4.27 2.12
CA SER A 129 5.94 -3.49 1.79
C SER A 129 5.68 -1.99 1.84
N ILE A 130 4.62 -1.50 1.20
CA ILE A 130 4.23 -0.08 1.24
C ILE A 130 3.96 0.34 2.69
N SER A 131 3.18 -0.45 3.44
CA SER A 131 2.87 -0.13 4.84
C SER A 131 4.13 0.00 5.70
N ARG A 132 5.12 -0.88 5.51
CA ARG A 132 6.41 -0.81 6.23
C ARG A 132 7.14 0.50 5.94
N VAL A 133 7.22 0.92 4.67
CA VAL A 133 7.87 2.18 4.31
C VAL A 133 7.14 3.36 4.95
N VAL A 134 5.81 3.40 4.85
CA VAL A 134 4.99 4.49 5.40
C VAL A 134 5.12 4.57 6.93
N ILE A 135 5.07 3.44 7.64
CA ILE A 135 5.28 3.39 9.10
C ILE A 135 6.68 3.89 9.44
N PHE A 136 7.71 3.38 8.76
CA PHE A 136 9.09 3.76 9.04
C PHE A 136 9.30 5.26 8.80
N ALA A 137 8.86 5.80 7.66
CA ALA A 137 8.93 7.23 7.36
C ALA A 137 8.24 8.07 8.45
N THR A 138 7.06 7.64 8.91
CA THR A 138 6.32 8.31 9.99
C THR A 138 7.13 8.34 11.29
N GLN A 139 7.80 7.23 11.64
CA GLN A 139 8.66 7.14 12.83
C GLN A 139 9.89 8.05 12.73
N ILE A 140 10.49 8.19 11.54
CA ILE A 140 11.61 9.11 11.33
C ILE A 140 11.15 10.56 11.46
N LEU A 141 10.05 10.92 10.79
CA LEU A 141 9.50 12.29 10.83
C LEU A 141 8.99 12.71 12.21
N SER A 142 8.71 11.76 13.10
CA SER A 142 8.38 12.03 14.50
C SER A 142 9.57 12.56 15.33
N VAL A 143 10.76 12.64 14.72
CA VAL A 143 11.97 13.20 15.33
C VAL A 143 12.21 14.61 14.78
N ASP A 144 12.27 15.61 15.66
CA ASP A 144 12.42 17.03 15.28
C ASP A 144 13.86 17.42 14.85
N ASP A 145 14.84 16.51 14.93
CA ASP A 145 16.24 16.76 14.61
C ASP A 145 16.65 16.08 13.29
N GLU A 146 17.03 16.90 12.31
CA GLU A 146 17.46 16.45 10.98
C GLU A 146 18.69 15.52 11.05
N ALA A 147 19.64 15.78 11.95
CA ALA A 147 20.85 14.96 12.08
C ALA A 147 20.55 13.57 12.66
N GLU A 148 19.57 13.47 13.56
CA GLU A 148 19.08 12.18 14.06
C GLU A 148 18.25 11.45 12.99
N GLN A 149 17.42 12.16 12.22
CA GLN A 149 16.71 11.57 11.08
C GLN A 149 17.70 10.96 10.07
N GLU A 150 18.75 11.68 9.70
CA GLU A 150 19.78 11.20 8.76
C GLU A 150 20.50 9.96 9.31
N ARG A 151 20.91 9.97 10.59
CA ARG A 151 21.52 8.78 11.24
C ARG A 151 20.62 7.55 11.22
N ARG A 152 19.30 7.72 11.33
CA ARG A 152 18.35 6.60 11.21
C ARG A 152 18.19 6.12 9.77
N MET A 153 18.34 7.02 8.79
CA MET A 153 18.36 6.66 7.37
C MET A 153 19.64 5.89 6.97
N GLU A 154 20.73 6.01 7.74
CA GLU A 154 21.95 5.23 7.54
C GLU A 154 21.85 3.77 8.02
N HIS A 155 20.81 3.44 8.80
CA HIS A 155 20.57 2.08 9.28
C HIS A 155 20.22 1.12 8.13
N GLU A 156 20.62 -0.15 8.23
CA GLU A 156 20.41 -1.14 7.16
C GLU A 156 18.92 -1.31 6.79
N GLU A 157 18.03 -1.27 7.77
CA GLU A 157 16.57 -1.32 7.53
C GLU A 157 16.08 -0.16 6.63
N ALA A 158 16.59 1.05 6.84
CA ALA A 158 16.23 2.19 5.99
C ALA A 158 16.75 2.01 4.56
N LYS A 159 17.98 1.50 4.40
CA LYS A 159 18.53 1.16 3.09
C LYS A 159 17.69 0.09 2.40
N GLU A 160 17.30 -0.97 3.10
CA GLU A 160 16.44 -2.01 2.53
C GLU A 160 15.08 -1.44 2.07
N LEU A 161 14.49 -0.53 2.83
CA LEU A 161 13.18 0.05 2.53
C LEU A 161 13.21 1.10 1.40
N PHE A 162 14.28 1.89 1.28
CA PHE A 162 14.35 3.02 0.34
C PHE A 162 15.33 2.85 -0.84
N THR A 163 16.26 1.88 -0.78
CA THR A 163 17.28 1.67 -1.83
C THR A 163 17.21 0.31 -2.51
N ALA A 164 16.59 -0.71 -1.89
CA ALA A 164 16.44 -1.99 -2.55
C ALA A 164 15.51 -1.83 -3.77
N PRO A 165 15.92 -2.23 -4.99
CA PRO A 165 15.09 -2.17 -6.19
C PRO A 165 13.85 -3.08 -6.15
N GLY A 166 13.46 -3.59 -4.98
CA GLY A 166 12.60 -4.75 -4.80
C GLY A 166 11.38 -4.56 -3.91
N VAL A 167 11.21 -3.42 -3.23
CA VAL A 167 10.03 -3.18 -2.36
C VAL A 167 8.73 -3.18 -3.19
N VAL A 168 8.83 -2.86 -4.49
CA VAL A 168 7.69 -2.79 -5.44
C VAL A 168 7.82 -3.74 -6.65
N ARG A 169 9.00 -4.35 -6.91
CA ARG A 169 9.32 -4.95 -8.23
C ARG A 169 9.35 -6.48 -8.33
N LYS A 170 8.88 -7.25 -7.35
CA LYS A 170 8.56 -8.65 -7.68
C LYS A 170 7.40 -8.63 -8.67
N ARG A 171 7.73 -8.79 -9.97
CA ARG A 171 6.81 -8.86 -11.12
C ARG A 171 5.91 -10.09 -10.99
N VAL A 172 5.03 -10.10 -10.01
CA VAL A 172 3.76 -10.81 -10.12
C VAL A 172 2.96 -10.02 -11.16
N ASN A 173 2.22 -10.69 -12.04
CA ASN A 173 1.34 -10.01 -12.98
C ASN A 173 0.12 -9.47 -12.20
N LEU A 174 0.36 -8.41 -11.43
CA LEU A 174 -0.60 -7.82 -10.49
C LEU A 174 -1.75 -7.11 -11.21
N GLY A 175 -1.66 -6.96 -12.54
CA GLY A 175 -2.68 -6.34 -13.36
C GLY A 175 -3.99 -7.12 -13.40
N GLU A 176 -4.03 -8.39 -13.01
CA GLU A 176 -5.24 -9.21 -13.07
C GLU A 176 -5.46 -9.96 -11.76
N LEU A 177 -6.68 -9.84 -11.20
CA LEU A 177 -7.14 -10.64 -10.06
C LEU A 177 -7.97 -11.86 -10.51
N VAL A 178 -8.29 -11.95 -11.79
CA VAL A 178 -9.14 -12.99 -12.39
C VAL A 178 -8.31 -13.74 -13.42
N ARG A 179 -8.34 -15.08 -13.38
CA ARG A 179 -7.68 -15.93 -14.36
C ARG A 179 -8.39 -15.81 -15.72
N ALA A 180 -7.60 -15.70 -16.79
CA ALA A 180 -8.09 -15.74 -18.17
C ALA A 180 -8.78 -17.07 -18.51
#